data_AF-A0A1E7FZ07-F1
#
_entry.id   AF-A0A1E7FZ07-F1
#
_cell.length_a   1.000
_cell.length_b   1.000
_cell.length_c   1.000
_cell.angle_alpha   90.00
_cell.angle_beta   90.00
_cell.angle_gamma   90.00
#
_symmetry.space_group_name_H-M   'P 1'
#
loop_
_entity.id
_entity.type
_entity.pdbx_description
1 polymer ?
#
loop_
_entity_poly.entity_id
_entity_poly.type
_entity_poly.pdbx_seq_one_letter_code
_entity_poly.pdbx_strand_id
1 'polypeptide(L)'
;MGRKQKLRQEKRNIRNKAAAAEVTAAAVATAAAEVTAAAVATTSLTEYSISERVIVLQDQLPESDMYDQAAVINISYEEQYELFRRGITEDECVHSMQAMGEIFSGQWELTMNRMQAMGELTRFKDKKRIHLALPWYLEAAIRGSVLSTRYLMARFYIRNAAALHGYWGEIYKKYYSKRGFALVEHQDLKDLVERKCVICSKTDTKTLTLQQCKGCSAYCYCDEGCQAIHWEERKHRNECKQVQIFNKYHKPYAKEIRDAVIRGDKEIPSLEKLRYKLGLTRPQEEYIEFFELTHNGKKIDPNDYLVGREDGTLWVGSVSNSPIRRNDTIIVLPTLQYSDGM
;
A
#
# COMPACT_ATOMS: atom_id res chain seq x y z
N MET A 1 24.83 -32.06 -49.24
CA MET A 1 23.89 -32.73 -48.31
C MET A 1 23.08 -33.79 -49.04
N GLY A 2 22.95 -34.99 -48.49
CA GLY A 2 22.22 -36.09 -49.13
C GLY A 2 20.70 -35.85 -49.17
N ARG A 3 20.02 -36.38 -50.20
CA ARG A 3 18.57 -36.22 -50.44
C ARG A 3 17.70 -36.56 -49.21
N LYS A 4 18.09 -37.55 -48.41
CA LYS A 4 17.41 -37.94 -47.16
C LYS A 4 17.53 -36.87 -46.05
N GLN A 5 18.63 -36.14 -46.01
CA GLN A 5 18.88 -35.11 -44.99
C GLN A 5 18.08 -33.84 -45.27
N LYS A 6 17.95 -33.48 -46.56
CA LYS A 6 17.11 -32.36 -47.03
C LYS A 6 15.63 -32.55 -46.67
N LEU A 7 15.10 -33.76 -46.87
CA LEU A 7 13.72 -34.12 -46.48
C LEU A 7 13.46 -34.06 -44.97
N ARG A 8 14.45 -34.40 -44.13
CA ARG A 8 14.31 -34.32 -42.67
C ARG A 8 14.29 -32.87 -42.18
N GLN A 9 15.06 -31.98 -42.81
CA GLN A 9 15.10 -30.57 -42.44
C GLN A 9 13.82 -29.83 -42.88
N GLU A 10 13.30 -30.16 -44.06
CA GLU A 10 12.04 -29.61 -44.55
C GLU A 10 10.84 -30.01 -43.66
N LYS A 11 10.78 -31.27 -43.21
CA LYS A 11 9.77 -31.71 -42.23
C LYS A 11 9.86 -30.97 -40.89
N ARG A 12 11.07 -30.64 -40.41
CA ARG A 12 11.23 -29.85 -39.17
C ARG A 12 10.75 -28.41 -39.37
N ASN A 13 11.03 -27.80 -40.52
CA ASN A 13 10.58 -26.44 -40.81
C ASN A 13 9.06 -26.33 -40.91
N ILE A 14 8.38 -27.33 -41.50
CA ILE A 14 6.91 -27.37 -41.56
C ILE A 14 6.30 -27.50 -40.15
N ARG A 15 6.86 -28.38 -39.31
CA ARG A 15 6.36 -28.58 -37.94
C ARG A 15 6.54 -27.33 -37.06
N ASN A 16 7.68 -26.64 -37.19
CA ASN A 16 7.93 -25.40 -36.46
C ASN A 16 7.02 -24.26 -36.94
N LYS A 17 6.69 -24.21 -38.25
CA LYS A 17 5.77 -23.20 -38.81
C LYS A 17 4.33 -23.44 -38.37
N ALA A 18 3.89 -24.69 -38.24
CA ALA A 18 2.57 -25.03 -37.73
C ALA A 18 2.43 -24.68 -36.24
N ALA A 19 3.43 -25.01 -35.41
CA ALA A 19 3.43 -24.65 -33.99
C ALA A 19 3.40 -23.12 -33.76
N ALA A 20 4.13 -22.35 -34.57
CA ALA A 20 4.10 -20.88 -34.48
C ALA A 20 2.72 -20.28 -34.85
N ALA A 21 2.02 -20.87 -35.82
CA ALA A 21 0.69 -20.42 -36.22
C ALA A 21 -0.36 -20.71 -35.12
N GLU A 22 -0.28 -21.86 -34.45
CA GLU A 22 -1.19 -22.27 -33.38
C GLU A 22 -1.04 -21.38 -32.12
N VAL A 23 0.21 -21.05 -31.75
CA VAL A 23 0.49 -20.12 -30.63
C VAL A 23 -0.03 -18.70 -30.95
N THR A 24 0.07 -18.28 -32.21
CA THR A 24 -0.42 -16.95 -32.62
C THR A 24 -1.96 -16.89 -32.61
N ALA A 25 -2.64 -17.95 -33.05
CA ALA A 25 -4.11 -18.01 -33.05
C ALA A 25 -4.68 -18.02 -31.61
N ALA A 26 -4.06 -18.77 -30.69
CA ALA A 26 -4.47 -18.77 -29.29
C ALA A 26 -4.31 -17.39 -28.64
N ALA A 27 -3.19 -16.69 -28.88
CA ALA A 27 -2.95 -15.35 -28.35
C ALA A 27 -3.96 -14.31 -28.87
N VAL A 28 -4.36 -14.39 -30.15
CA VAL A 28 -5.35 -13.49 -30.74
C VAL A 28 -6.75 -13.73 -30.17
N ALA A 29 -7.12 -14.98 -29.92
CA ALA A 29 -8.41 -15.32 -29.30
C ALA A 29 -8.50 -14.81 -27.85
N THR A 30 -7.43 -14.93 -27.07
CA THR A 30 -7.38 -14.40 -25.69
C THR A 30 -7.47 -12.87 -25.68
N ALA A 31 -6.76 -12.19 -26.59
CA ALA A 31 -6.83 -10.73 -26.70
C ALA A 31 -8.22 -10.23 -27.12
N ALA A 32 -8.91 -10.93 -28.02
CA ALA A 32 -10.28 -10.56 -28.42
C ALA A 32 -11.30 -10.75 -27.29
N ALA A 33 -11.15 -11.79 -26.47
CA ALA A 33 -11.99 -12.02 -25.30
C ALA A 33 -11.80 -10.94 -24.22
N GLU A 34 -10.56 -10.54 -23.94
CA GLU A 34 -10.26 -9.45 -22.99
C GLU A 34 -10.83 -8.10 -23.45
N VAL A 35 -10.76 -7.78 -24.75
CA VAL A 35 -11.32 -6.52 -25.30
C VAL A 35 -12.84 -6.49 -25.19
N THR A 36 -13.50 -7.63 -25.40
CA THR A 36 -14.97 -7.72 -25.36
C THR A 36 -15.50 -7.65 -23.92
N ALA A 37 -14.85 -8.33 -22.96
CA ALA A 37 -15.19 -8.24 -21.54
C ALA A 37 -14.95 -6.82 -20.98
N ALA A 38 -13.87 -6.16 -21.40
CA ALA A 38 -13.60 -4.77 -21.04
C ALA A 38 -14.63 -3.80 -21.64
N ALA A 39 -15.11 -4.04 -22.86
CA ALA A 39 -16.11 -3.18 -23.51
C ALA A 39 -17.49 -3.27 -22.82
N VAL A 40 -17.96 -4.48 -22.48
CA VAL A 40 -19.28 -4.68 -21.83
C VAL A 40 -19.32 -4.09 -20.42
N ALA A 41 -18.22 -4.18 -19.65
CA ALA A 41 -18.13 -3.55 -18.33
C ALA A 41 -18.10 -2.01 -18.39
N THR A 42 -17.78 -1.41 -19.54
CA THR A 42 -17.60 0.04 -19.67
C THR A 42 -18.91 0.78 -19.99
N THR A 43 -19.91 0.11 -20.57
CA THR A 43 -21.14 0.76 -21.09
C THR A 43 -22.20 1.02 -20.02
N SER A 44 -22.12 0.42 -18.83
CA SER A 44 -23.15 0.53 -17.77
C SER A 44 -22.80 1.44 -16.58
N LEU A 45 -21.65 2.14 -16.59
CA LEU A 45 -21.18 2.95 -15.45
C LEU A 45 -21.46 4.46 -15.58
N THR A 46 -22.47 4.84 -16.36
CA THR A 46 -22.97 6.21 -16.41
C THR A 46 -23.72 6.51 -15.11
N GLU A 47 -23.16 7.40 -14.29
CA GLU A 47 -23.73 8.01 -13.05
C GLU A 47 -23.49 7.35 -11.68
N TYR A 48 -22.60 6.38 -11.51
CA TYR A 48 -22.19 6.02 -10.13
C TYR A 48 -21.39 7.16 -9.48
N SER A 49 -21.78 7.51 -8.25
CA SER A 49 -21.06 8.41 -7.34
C SER A 49 -19.64 7.90 -7.08
N ILE A 50 -18.74 8.80 -6.67
CA ILE A 50 -17.34 8.45 -6.36
C ILE A 50 -17.27 7.34 -5.31
N SER A 51 -18.12 7.43 -4.29
CA SER A 51 -18.18 6.46 -3.20
C SER A 51 -18.55 5.06 -3.71
N GLU A 52 -19.53 4.94 -4.58
CA GLU A 52 -19.97 3.65 -5.13
C GLU A 52 -18.86 2.99 -5.96
N ARG A 53 -18.11 3.76 -6.75
CA ARG A 53 -17.00 3.20 -7.55
C ARG A 53 -15.86 2.69 -6.67
N VAL A 54 -15.56 3.42 -5.60
CA VAL A 54 -14.56 3.01 -4.61
C VAL A 54 -14.99 1.71 -3.94
N ILE A 55 -16.27 1.58 -3.59
CA ILE A 55 -16.85 0.34 -3.06
C ILE A 55 -16.72 -0.79 -4.08
N VAL A 56 -17.18 -0.61 -5.33
CA VAL A 56 -17.08 -1.63 -6.39
C VAL A 56 -15.64 -2.11 -6.62
N LEU A 57 -14.64 -1.23 -6.50
CA LEU A 57 -13.22 -1.62 -6.63
C LEU A 57 -12.69 -2.36 -5.41
N GLN A 58 -13.22 -2.04 -4.22
CA GLN A 58 -12.88 -2.67 -2.96
C GLN A 58 -13.53 -4.07 -2.86
N ASP A 59 -14.77 -4.22 -3.31
CA ASP A 59 -15.55 -5.48 -3.34
C ASP A 59 -14.96 -6.53 -4.30
N GLN A 60 -14.01 -6.14 -5.16
CA GLN A 60 -13.26 -7.09 -5.98
C GLN A 60 -12.24 -7.89 -5.16
N LEU A 61 -11.84 -7.40 -3.99
CA LEU A 61 -10.89 -8.07 -3.11
C LEU A 61 -11.63 -9.11 -2.28
N PRO A 62 -11.09 -10.33 -2.12
CA PRO A 62 -11.74 -11.38 -1.36
C PRO A 62 -11.93 -10.96 0.10
N GLU A 63 -13.16 -11.13 0.58
CA GLU A 63 -13.52 -11.07 1.99
C GLU A 63 -13.26 -12.45 2.62
N SER A 64 -12.88 -12.46 3.90
CA SER A 64 -12.77 -13.70 4.66
C SER A 64 -13.93 -13.83 5.63
N ASP A 65 -14.30 -15.07 5.96
CA ASP A 65 -15.34 -15.35 6.95
C ASP A 65 -15.06 -14.65 8.29
N MET A 66 -13.78 -14.48 8.65
CA MET A 66 -13.37 -13.76 9.85
C MET A 66 -13.66 -12.26 9.77
N TYR A 67 -13.43 -11.64 8.61
CA TYR A 67 -13.81 -10.24 8.39
C TYR A 67 -15.32 -10.05 8.48
N ASP A 68 -16.10 -10.93 7.85
CA ASP A 68 -17.56 -10.86 7.85
C ASP A 68 -18.12 -11.00 9.28
N GLN A 69 -17.58 -11.95 10.05
CA GLN A 69 -17.93 -12.11 11.47
C GLN A 69 -17.52 -10.87 12.29
N ALA A 70 -16.34 -10.32 12.04
CA ALA A 70 -15.85 -9.14 12.74
C ALA A 70 -16.67 -7.87 12.44
N ALA A 71 -17.26 -7.78 11.25
CA ALA A 71 -18.10 -6.67 10.82
C ALA A 71 -19.49 -6.67 11.49
N VAL A 72 -19.85 -7.73 12.22
CA VAL A 72 -21.11 -7.80 12.97
C VAL A 72 -21.09 -6.85 14.18
N ILE A 73 -22.14 -6.04 14.33
CA ILE A 73 -22.21 -4.94 15.32
C ILE A 73 -22.29 -5.43 16.79
N ASN A 74 -22.62 -6.71 17.02
CA ASN A 74 -22.99 -7.24 18.34
C ASN A 74 -21.92 -8.06 19.06
N ILE A 75 -20.66 -7.97 18.64
CA ILE A 75 -19.53 -8.63 19.31
C ILE A 75 -18.64 -7.62 20.03
N SER A 76 -17.88 -8.10 21.02
CA SER A 76 -16.99 -7.23 21.79
C SER A 76 -15.84 -6.69 20.92
N TYR A 77 -15.25 -5.56 21.32
CA TYR A 77 -14.10 -4.99 20.62
C TYR A 77 -12.90 -5.94 20.58
N GLU A 78 -12.65 -6.67 21.68
CA GLU A 78 -11.58 -7.68 21.76
C GLU A 78 -11.83 -8.82 20.76
N GLU A 79 -13.08 -9.27 20.66
CA GLU A 79 -13.48 -10.30 19.69
C GLU A 79 -13.35 -9.80 18.24
N GLN A 80 -13.74 -8.57 17.94
CA GLN A 80 -13.54 -7.96 16.62
C GLN A 80 -12.05 -7.90 16.26
N TYR A 81 -11.21 -7.44 17.18
CA TYR A 81 -9.76 -7.36 16.99
C TYR A 81 -9.17 -8.74 16.69
N GLU A 82 -9.55 -9.76 17.46
CA GLU A 82 -9.07 -11.13 17.27
C GLU A 82 -9.54 -11.72 15.94
N LEU A 83 -10.79 -11.47 15.52
CA LEU A 83 -11.28 -11.91 14.22
C LEU A 83 -10.55 -11.21 13.07
N PHE A 84 -10.35 -9.90 13.11
CA PHE A 84 -9.54 -9.22 12.09
C PHE A 84 -8.10 -9.73 12.07
N ARG A 85 -7.48 -9.96 13.23
CA ARG A 85 -6.14 -10.54 13.34
C ARG A 85 -6.07 -11.93 12.68
N ARG A 86 -7.09 -12.77 12.90
CA ARG A 86 -7.21 -14.09 12.26
C ARG A 86 -7.42 -13.97 10.76
N GLY A 87 -8.32 -13.11 10.29
CA GLY A 87 -8.50 -12.88 8.85
C GLY A 87 -7.22 -12.44 8.14
N ILE A 88 -6.35 -11.68 8.81
CA ILE A 88 -5.04 -11.30 8.27
C ILE A 88 -4.07 -12.49 8.22
N THR A 89 -4.03 -13.29 9.28
CA THR A 89 -3.00 -14.33 9.44
C THR A 89 -3.37 -15.66 8.78
N GLU A 90 -4.66 -15.98 8.68
CA GLU A 90 -5.18 -17.23 8.10
C GLU A 90 -5.52 -17.05 6.61
N ASP A 91 -6.09 -15.89 6.24
CA ASP A 91 -6.66 -15.64 4.91
C ASP A 91 -5.96 -14.53 4.12
N GLU A 92 -5.02 -13.82 4.73
CA GLU A 92 -4.40 -12.61 4.16
C GLU A 92 -5.43 -11.55 3.72
N CYS A 93 -6.54 -11.45 4.45
CA CYS A 93 -7.68 -10.60 4.09
C CYS A 93 -7.31 -9.11 4.12
N VAL A 94 -7.42 -8.46 2.96
CA VAL A 94 -7.11 -7.04 2.79
C VAL A 94 -8.07 -6.14 3.58
N HIS A 95 -9.34 -6.54 3.70
CA HIS A 95 -10.34 -5.78 4.45
C HIS A 95 -10.05 -5.82 5.96
N SER A 96 -9.63 -6.98 6.49
CA SER A 96 -9.15 -7.08 7.87
C SER A 96 -7.92 -6.22 8.12
N MET A 97 -6.97 -6.15 7.17
CA MET A 97 -5.80 -5.25 7.28
C MET A 97 -6.25 -3.78 7.36
N GLN A 98 -7.19 -3.37 6.53
CA GLN A 98 -7.75 -2.02 6.59
C GLN A 98 -8.42 -1.76 7.96
N ALA A 99 -9.26 -2.68 8.43
CA ALA A 99 -9.94 -2.58 9.72
C ALA A 99 -8.96 -2.45 10.90
N MET A 100 -7.84 -3.20 10.87
CA MET A 100 -6.77 -3.02 11.85
C MET A 100 -6.15 -1.62 11.80
N GLY A 101 -5.94 -1.07 10.61
CA GLY A 101 -5.54 0.33 10.44
C GLY A 101 -6.54 1.32 11.04
N GLU A 102 -7.83 1.08 10.86
CA GLU A 102 -8.92 1.90 11.43
C GLU A 102 -8.96 1.82 12.96
N ILE A 103 -8.77 0.63 13.52
CA ILE A 103 -8.62 0.38 14.96
C ILE A 103 -7.45 1.19 15.52
N PHE A 104 -6.23 1.03 15.00
CA PHE A 104 -5.05 1.72 15.55
C PHE A 104 -5.08 3.24 15.33
N SER A 105 -5.79 3.71 14.31
CA SER A 105 -5.97 5.15 14.06
C SER A 105 -7.05 5.80 14.94
N GLY A 106 -7.81 5.01 15.69
CA GLY A 106 -8.96 5.47 16.48
C GLY A 106 -10.17 5.88 15.62
N GLN A 107 -10.22 5.44 14.35
CA GLN A 107 -11.35 5.71 13.46
C GLN A 107 -12.46 4.69 13.59
N TRP A 108 -12.12 3.45 13.95
CA TRP A 108 -13.10 2.38 14.11
C TRP A 108 -14.21 2.75 15.12
N GLU A 109 -13.82 3.36 16.24
CA GLU A 109 -14.74 3.91 17.23
C GLU A 109 -15.69 4.96 16.64
N LEU A 110 -15.24 5.79 15.70
CA LEU A 110 -16.11 6.81 15.07
C LEU A 110 -17.13 6.16 14.13
N THR A 111 -16.76 5.07 13.46
CA THR A 111 -17.64 4.31 12.57
C THR A 111 -18.70 3.55 13.38
N MET A 112 -18.29 2.86 14.45
CA MET A 112 -19.19 2.06 15.29
C MET A 112 -20.02 2.92 16.25
N ASN A 113 -19.46 3.98 16.85
CA ASN A 113 -20.21 4.86 17.76
C ASN A 113 -21.22 5.75 17.02
N ARG A 114 -21.11 5.92 15.70
CA ARG A 114 -22.20 6.50 14.89
C ARG A 114 -23.47 5.64 14.92
N MET A 115 -23.36 4.36 15.28
CA MET A 115 -24.49 3.44 15.40
C MET A 115 -25.02 3.30 16.83
N GLN A 116 -24.26 3.68 17.87
CA GLN A 116 -24.63 3.47 19.28
C GLN A 116 -24.61 4.75 20.12
N ALA A 117 -25.22 5.83 19.65
CA ALA A 117 -25.23 7.11 20.37
C ALA A 117 -25.54 6.99 21.89
N MET A 118 -24.61 7.54 22.69
CA MET A 118 -24.71 7.96 24.10
C MET A 118 -24.48 6.91 25.21
N GLY A 119 -23.21 6.68 25.53
CA GLY A 119 -22.78 6.17 26.83
C GLY A 119 -21.26 6.31 27.03
N GLU A 120 -20.83 7.23 27.90
CA GLU A 120 -19.47 7.43 28.43
C GLU A 120 -18.28 7.29 27.45
N LEU A 121 -18.24 8.19 26.46
CA LEU A 121 -17.13 8.40 25.54
C LEU A 121 -15.94 9.14 26.20
N THR A 122 -15.30 8.54 27.20
CA THR A 122 -14.13 9.17 27.87
C THR A 122 -12.92 8.26 28.08
N ARG A 123 -12.98 6.95 27.79
CA ARG A 123 -11.85 6.04 28.10
C ARG A 123 -10.76 5.91 27.02
N PHE A 124 -11.00 6.26 25.76
CA PHE A 124 -9.98 6.17 24.69
C PHE A 124 -9.56 7.54 24.14
N LYS A 125 -9.36 8.53 25.02
CA LYS A 125 -8.48 9.68 24.71
C LYS A 125 -7.00 9.29 24.58
N ASP A 126 -6.71 7.99 24.59
CA ASP A 126 -5.39 7.45 24.34
C ASP A 126 -4.91 7.88 22.95
N LYS A 127 -3.67 8.38 22.98
CA LYS A 127 -3.00 9.04 21.87
C LYS A 127 -3.11 8.15 20.63
N LYS A 128 -3.73 8.68 19.57
CA LYS A 128 -3.80 8.06 18.24
C LYS A 128 -2.48 7.36 17.93
N ARG A 129 -2.51 6.03 17.84
CA ARG A 129 -1.32 5.21 17.55
C ARG A 129 -1.12 5.14 16.05
N ILE A 130 -1.06 6.30 15.42
CA ILE A 130 -1.06 6.43 13.96
C ILE A 130 0.16 5.73 13.33
N HIS A 131 1.30 5.70 14.02
CA HIS A 131 2.47 4.93 13.61
C HIS A 131 2.24 3.41 13.58
N LEU A 132 1.33 2.88 14.41
CA LEU A 132 0.90 1.48 14.37
C LEU A 132 -0.13 1.22 13.27
N ALA A 133 -0.95 2.22 12.92
CA ALA A 133 -1.93 2.10 11.84
C ALA A 133 -1.28 2.10 10.44
N LEU A 134 -0.18 2.86 10.27
CA LEU A 134 0.53 3.01 9.01
C LEU A 134 0.87 1.67 8.32
N PRO A 135 1.55 0.70 8.97
CA PRO A 135 1.93 -0.55 8.31
C PRO A 135 0.73 -1.34 7.78
N TRP A 136 -0.41 -1.30 8.47
CA TRP A 136 -1.63 -1.99 8.04
C TRP A 136 -2.25 -1.37 6.80
N TYR A 137 -2.39 -0.05 6.77
CA TYR A 137 -2.84 0.65 5.56
C TYR A 137 -1.85 0.47 4.41
N LEU A 138 -0.54 0.41 4.70
CA LEU A 138 0.47 0.20 3.67
C LEU A 138 0.39 -1.20 3.06
N GLU A 139 0.28 -2.23 3.89
CA GLU A 139 0.10 -3.62 3.48
C GLU A 139 -1.17 -3.78 2.61
N ALA A 140 -2.29 -3.24 3.07
CA ALA A 140 -3.54 -3.27 2.31
C ALA A 140 -3.44 -2.50 0.98
N ALA A 141 -2.76 -1.34 0.97
CA ALA A 141 -2.60 -0.53 -0.23
C ALA A 141 -1.70 -1.18 -1.29
N ILE A 142 -0.58 -1.82 -0.89
CA ILE A 142 0.28 -2.56 -1.85
C ILE A 142 -0.42 -3.81 -2.41
N ARG A 143 -1.43 -4.33 -1.71
CA ARG A 143 -2.32 -5.41 -2.18
C ARG A 143 -3.49 -4.90 -3.05
N GLY A 144 -3.63 -3.59 -3.21
CA GLY A 144 -4.60 -2.98 -4.11
C GLY A 144 -5.88 -2.45 -3.46
N SER A 145 -5.92 -2.28 -2.13
CA SER A 145 -7.03 -1.57 -1.48
C SER A 145 -7.05 -0.09 -1.86
N VAL A 146 -8.15 0.33 -2.47
CA VAL A 146 -8.39 1.72 -2.87
C VAL A 146 -8.66 2.60 -1.65
N LEU A 147 -9.37 2.08 -0.64
CA LEU A 147 -9.65 2.77 0.61
C LEU A 147 -8.36 3.01 1.40
N SER A 148 -7.53 1.99 1.56
CA SER A 148 -6.24 2.13 2.25
C SER A 148 -5.31 3.11 1.54
N THR A 149 -5.26 3.07 0.20
CA THR A 149 -4.51 4.07 -0.60
C THR A 149 -5.00 5.49 -0.31
N ARG A 150 -6.32 5.70 -0.29
CA ARG A 150 -6.93 7.00 0.04
C ARG A 150 -6.59 7.43 1.47
N TYR A 151 -6.61 6.52 2.43
CA TYR A 151 -6.24 6.82 3.82
C TYR A 151 -4.78 7.23 3.96
N LEU A 152 -3.85 6.50 3.34
CA LEU A 152 -2.43 6.86 3.29
C LEU A 152 -2.24 8.30 2.79
N MET A 153 -2.86 8.64 1.67
CA MET A 153 -2.79 9.99 1.12
C MET A 153 -3.37 11.03 2.09
N ALA A 154 -4.63 10.85 2.52
CA ALA A 154 -5.39 11.86 3.25
C ALA A 154 -4.99 12.03 4.72
N ARG A 155 -4.41 11.00 5.36
CA ARG A 155 -4.13 11.01 6.80
C ARG A 155 -2.64 10.98 7.13
N PHE A 156 -1.83 10.30 6.32
CA PHE A 156 -0.43 10.08 6.64
C PHE A 156 0.49 11.04 5.87
N TYR A 157 0.25 11.21 4.57
CA TYR A 157 1.25 11.84 3.70
C TYR A 157 0.93 13.27 3.26
N ILE A 158 -0.34 13.71 3.32
CA ILE A 158 -0.77 15.04 2.81
C ILE A 158 0.04 16.23 3.35
N ARG A 159 0.60 16.15 4.56
CA ARG A 159 1.36 17.26 5.18
C ARG A 159 2.86 16.98 5.36
N ASN A 160 3.25 15.72 5.45
CA ASN A 160 4.55 15.34 5.98
C ASN A 160 5.44 14.58 4.97
N ALA A 161 4.87 14.12 3.85
CA ALA A 161 5.62 13.32 2.87
C ALA A 161 5.04 13.50 1.47
N ALA A 162 5.37 14.62 0.83
CA ALA A 162 4.83 14.99 -0.48
C ALA A 162 5.19 14.01 -1.61
N ALA A 163 6.39 13.42 -1.57
CA ALA A 163 6.83 12.41 -2.53
C ALA A 163 6.05 11.10 -2.38
N LEU A 164 5.79 10.66 -1.15
CA LEU A 164 4.93 9.49 -0.91
C LEU A 164 3.47 9.77 -1.29
N HIS A 165 2.96 10.96 -0.96
CA HIS A 165 1.64 11.40 -1.39
C HIS A 165 1.51 11.39 -2.92
N GLY A 166 2.51 11.93 -3.62
CA GLY A 166 2.57 11.91 -5.09
C GLY A 166 2.64 10.50 -5.67
N TYR A 167 3.44 9.61 -5.07
CA TYR A 167 3.50 8.22 -5.48
C TYR A 167 2.13 7.53 -5.42
N TRP A 168 1.45 7.63 -4.27
CA TRP A 168 0.14 7.00 -4.08
C TRP A 168 -0.95 7.67 -4.93
N GLY A 169 -0.86 8.98 -5.18
CA GLY A 169 -1.74 9.67 -6.12
C GLY A 169 -1.60 9.14 -7.55
N GLU A 170 -0.38 8.87 -8.01
CA GLU A 170 -0.15 8.26 -9.33
C GLU A 170 -0.68 6.82 -9.42
N ILE A 171 -0.48 6.01 -8.36
CA ILE A 171 -1.07 4.66 -8.27
C ILE A 171 -2.60 4.76 -8.31
N TYR A 172 -3.17 5.65 -7.52
CA TYR A 172 -4.62 5.86 -7.44
C TYR A 172 -5.19 6.25 -8.79
N LYS A 173 -4.57 7.24 -9.45
CA LYS A 173 -4.97 7.71 -10.77
C LYS A 173 -4.91 6.60 -11.81
N LYS A 174 -3.81 5.84 -11.84
CA LYS A 174 -3.57 4.80 -12.84
C LYS A 174 -4.56 3.64 -12.73
N TYR A 175 -4.86 3.18 -11.52
CA TYR A 175 -5.62 1.94 -11.33
C TYR A 175 -7.09 2.16 -10.96
N TYR A 176 -7.44 3.28 -10.33
CA TYR A 176 -8.79 3.52 -9.83
C TYR A 176 -9.53 4.64 -10.58
N SER A 177 -8.80 5.50 -11.32
CA SER A 177 -9.37 6.67 -12.01
C SER A 177 -9.36 6.50 -13.54
N LYS A 178 -10.10 5.52 -14.08
CA LYS A 178 -10.26 5.34 -15.55
C LYS A 178 -10.94 6.53 -16.26
N ARG A 179 -11.42 7.55 -15.55
CA ARG A 179 -12.16 8.70 -16.13
C ARG A 179 -11.80 10.08 -15.54
N GLY A 180 -10.62 10.27 -14.96
CA GLY A 180 -10.22 11.60 -14.48
C GLY A 180 -10.94 12.04 -13.21
N PHE A 181 -11.33 11.08 -12.36
CA PHE A 181 -11.75 11.36 -11.00
C PHE A 181 -10.55 11.85 -10.20
N ALA A 182 -10.44 13.17 -10.10
CA ALA A 182 -9.55 13.86 -9.22
C ALA A 182 -10.25 13.90 -7.85
N LEU A 183 -9.86 13.02 -6.91
CA LEU A 183 -10.51 12.94 -5.59
C LEU A 183 -10.34 14.22 -4.75
N VAL A 184 -9.50 15.11 -5.24
CA VAL A 184 -9.44 16.58 -5.14
C VAL A 184 -8.85 16.95 -6.51
N GLU A 185 -9.16 18.09 -7.13
CA GLU A 185 -8.47 18.51 -8.36
C GLU A 185 -6.95 18.40 -8.17
N HIS A 186 -6.36 17.30 -8.63
CA HIS A 186 -4.93 17.01 -8.51
C HIS A 186 -4.09 17.92 -9.42
N GLN A 187 -4.69 19.00 -9.93
CA GLN A 187 -3.97 20.22 -10.29
C GLN A 187 -2.95 20.54 -9.17
N ASP A 188 -3.38 20.39 -7.91
CA ASP A 188 -2.54 20.55 -6.72
C ASP A 188 -1.42 19.51 -6.55
N LEU A 189 -1.43 18.36 -7.22
CA LEU A 189 -0.29 17.41 -7.12
C LEU A 189 0.86 17.81 -8.04
N LYS A 190 0.54 18.33 -9.23
CA LYS A 190 1.54 18.99 -10.08
C LYS A 190 2.01 20.28 -9.44
N ASP A 191 1.10 21.02 -8.80
CA ASP A 191 1.44 22.24 -8.09
C ASP A 191 2.05 21.96 -6.71
N LEU A 192 1.91 20.78 -6.10
CA LEU A 192 2.66 20.36 -4.89
C LEU A 192 4.16 20.22 -5.19
N VAL A 193 4.49 19.89 -6.45
CA VAL A 193 5.81 20.11 -7.02
C VAL A 193 5.87 21.55 -7.54
N GLU A 194 5.55 22.52 -6.67
CA GLU A 194 5.83 23.92 -6.96
C GLU A 194 7.29 23.97 -7.40
N ARG A 195 7.58 24.60 -8.55
CA ARG A 195 8.96 24.84 -8.98
C ARG A 195 9.58 25.93 -8.12
N LYS A 196 9.61 25.69 -6.81
CA LYS A 196 10.28 26.44 -5.77
C LYS A 196 11.21 25.53 -4.99
N CYS A 197 12.32 26.08 -4.51
CA CYS A 197 13.19 25.39 -3.59
C CYS A 197 12.45 25.09 -2.28
N VAL A 198 12.41 23.83 -1.84
CA VAL A 198 11.68 23.43 -0.61
C VAL A 198 12.27 24.04 0.67
N ILE A 199 13.52 24.52 0.63
CA ILE A 199 14.19 25.16 1.76
C ILE A 199 14.07 26.67 1.74
N CYS A 200 14.40 27.32 0.62
CA CYS A 200 14.49 28.79 0.54
C CYS A 200 13.39 29.45 -0.31
N SER A 201 12.46 28.66 -0.85
CA SER A 201 11.32 29.10 -1.66
C SER A 201 11.65 29.87 -2.96
N LYS A 202 12.92 29.96 -3.36
CA LYS A 202 13.31 30.53 -4.67
C LYS A 202 12.67 29.74 -5.81
N THR A 203 12.15 30.43 -6.80
CA THR A 203 11.57 29.83 -8.01
C THR A 203 12.56 29.84 -9.18
N ASP A 204 12.25 29.08 -10.23
CA ASP A 204 12.98 29.16 -11.50
C ASP A 204 12.97 30.61 -12.04
N THR A 205 14.13 31.06 -12.52
CA THR A 205 14.29 32.32 -13.25
C THR A 205 15.05 32.07 -14.55
N LYS A 206 15.30 33.11 -15.36
CA LYS A 206 16.12 32.99 -16.57
C LYS A 206 17.56 32.54 -16.27
N THR A 207 18.06 32.78 -15.06
CA THR A 207 19.45 32.50 -14.66
C THR A 207 19.57 31.41 -13.61
N LEU A 208 18.47 31.03 -12.95
CA LEU A 208 18.42 29.98 -11.94
C LEU A 208 17.45 28.90 -12.40
N THR A 209 17.94 27.68 -12.61
CA THR A 209 17.12 26.50 -12.83
C THR A 209 17.22 25.60 -11.61
N LEU A 210 16.10 25.31 -10.98
CA LEU A 210 16.03 24.41 -9.84
C LEU A 210 16.33 22.99 -10.26
N GLN A 211 17.05 22.28 -9.39
CA GLN A 211 17.41 20.89 -9.56
C GLN A 211 16.41 20.00 -8.81
N GLN A 212 15.85 19.00 -9.49
CA GLN A 212 15.00 18.01 -8.83
C GLN A 212 15.83 16.93 -8.15
N CYS A 213 15.31 16.42 -7.02
CA CYS A 213 15.89 15.23 -6.38
C CYS A 213 15.95 14.07 -7.39
N LYS A 214 17.15 13.56 -7.68
CA LYS A 214 17.35 12.44 -8.61
C LYS A 214 16.68 11.13 -8.15
N GLY A 215 16.40 11.00 -6.85
CA GLY A 215 15.83 9.79 -6.26
C GLY A 215 14.30 9.71 -6.39
N CYS A 216 13.58 10.75 -5.97
CA CYS A 216 12.12 10.76 -5.97
C CYS A 216 11.48 11.72 -6.98
N SER A 217 12.25 12.66 -7.53
CA SER A 217 11.79 13.73 -8.44
C SER A 217 10.68 14.63 -7.90
N ALA A 218 10.35 14.56 -6.61
CA ALA A 218 9.25 15.30 -6.01
C ALA A 218 9.65 16.70 -5.50
N TYR A 219 10.90 16.86 -5.04
CA TYR A 219 11.38 18.13 -4.47
C TYR A 219 12.38 18.81 -5.39
N CYS A 220 12.32 20.14 -5.42
CA CYS A 220 13.22 21.02 -6.15
C CYS A 220 14.14 21.79 -5.20
N TYR A 221 15.36 22.08 -5.62
CA TYR A 221 16.38 22.79 -4.85
C TYR A 221 17.10 23.81 -5.74
N CYS A 222 17.53 24.95 -5.18
CA CYS A 222 18.36 25.90 -5.92
C CYS A 222 19.83 25.47 -6.03
N ASP A 223 20.29 24.64 -5.11
CA ASP A 223 21.67 24.13 -5.01
C ASP A 223 21.72 22.89 -4.10
N GLU A 224 22.90 22.26 -4.06
CA GLU A 224 23.17 21.09 -3.21
C GLU A 224 23.10 21.42 -1.70
N GLY A 225 23.33 22.67 -1.31
CA GLY A 225 23.25 23.10 0.09
C GLY A 225 21.82 23.02 0.63
N CYS A 226 20.85 23.55 -0.12
CA CYS A 226 19.42 23.39 0.20
C CYS A 226 19.00 21.92 0.17
N GLN A 227 19.54 21.11 -0.75
CA GLN A 227 19.25 19.69 -0.76
C GLN A 227 19.78 19.00 0.51
N ALA A 228 21.01 19.28 0.94
CA ALA A 228 21.60 18.70 2.14
C ALA A 228 20.82 19.05 3.42
N ILE A 229 20.38 20.32 3.56
CA ILE A 229 19.53 20.75 4.68
C ILE A 229 18.21 19.96 4.69
N HIS A 230 17.53 19.83 3.55
CA HIS A 230 16.29 19.05 3.47
C HIS A 230 16.52 17.55 3.77
N TRP A 231 17.66 17.03 3.28
CA TRP A 231 18.05 15.64 3.41
C TRP A 231 18.27 15.23 4.87
N GLU A 232 19.05 16.01 5.63
CA GLU A 232 19.42 15.70 7.01
C GLU A 232 18.41 16.25 8.03
N GLU A 233 18.08 17.54 7.97
CA GLU A 233 17.30 18.20 9.02
C GLU A 233 15.79 17.93 8.92
N ARG A 234 15.29 17.72 7.69
CA ARG A 234 13.86 17.45 7.43
C ARG A 234 13.57 16.02 7.02
N LYS A 235 14.55 15.11 7.22
CA LYS A 235 14.40 13.67 7.00
C LYS A 235 13.94 13.29 5.58
N HIS A 236 14.21 14.11 4.56
CA HIS A 236 13.83 13.80 3.18
C HIS A 236 14.46 12.47 2.69
N ARG A 237 15.64 12.12 3.20
CA ARG A 237 16.32 10.85 2.92
C ARG A 237 15.39 9.64 3.10
N ASN A 238 14.65 9.62 4.20
CA ASN A 238 13.82 8.49 4.60
C ASN A 238 12.67 8.29 3.61
N GLU A 239 11.98 9.38 3.30
CA GLU A 239 10.90 9.41 2.32
C GLU A 239 11.40 9.04 0.92
N CYS A 240 12.53 9.62 0.51
CA CYS A 240 13.13 9.41 -0.80
C CYS A 240 13.46 7.93 -1.03
N LYS A 241 14.08 7.27 -0.05
CA LYS A 241 14.39 5.84 -0.13
C LYS A 241 13.14 4.97 -0.17
N GLN A 242 12.10 5.32 0.58
CA GLN A 242 10.84 4.59 0.53
C GLN A 242 10.17 4.71 -0.86
N VAL A 243 10.17 5.90 -1.46
CA VAL A 243 9.72 6.09 -2.85
C VAL A 243 10.56 5.29 -3.85
N GLN A 244 11.88 5.20 -3.65
CA GLN A 244 12.75 4.34 -4.48
C GLN A 244 12.39 2.86 -4.38
N ILE A 245 12.10 2.36 -3.16
CA ILE A 245 11.61 0.99 -2.94
C ILE A 245 10.32 0.78 -3.72
N PHE A 246 9.36 1.70 -3.59
CA PHE A 246 8.10 1.62 -4.31
C PHE A 246 8.25 1.66 -5.83
N ASN A 247 9.07 2.56 -6.36
CA ASN A 247 9.32 2.65 -7.80
C ASN A 247 9.99 1.39 -8.36
N LYS A 248 10.86 0.75 -7.58
CA LYS A 248 11.60 -0.45 -8.00
C LYS A 248 10.79 -1.75 -7.83
N TYR A 249 10.03 -1.88 -6.75
CA TYR A 249 9.44 -3.15 -6.33
C TYR A 249 7.91 -3.17 -6.29
N HIS A 250 7.23 -2.03 -6.27
CA HIS A 250 5.76 -1.98 -6.31
C HIS A 250 5.25 -1.52 -7.68
N LYS A 251 5.67 -0.34 -8.15
CA LYS A 251 5.16 0.29 -9.38
C LYS A 251 5.13 -0.62 -10.62
N PRO A 252 6.17 -1.42 -10.94
CA PRO A 252 6.13 -2.34 -12.08
C PRO A 252 5.22 -3.55 -11.88
N TYR A 253 4.95 -3.95 -10.64
CA TYR A 253 4.20 -5.17 -10.30
C TYR A 253 2.82 -4.89 -9.69
N ALA A 254 2.43 -3.63 -9.48
CA ALA A 254 1.20 -3.28 -8.75
C ALA A 254 -0.06 -3.92 -9.35
N LYS A 255 -0.16 -4.00 -10.68
CA LYS A 255 -1.27 -4.70 -11.35
C LYS A 255 -1.22 -6.21 -11.10
N GLU A 256 -0.04 -6.82 -11.28
CA GLU A 256 0.18 -8.26 -11.07
C GLU A 256 -0.17 -8.67 -9.63
N ILE A 257 0.33 -7.91 -8.65
CA ILE A 257 0.06 -8.13 -7.22
C ILE A 257 -1.44 -8.06 -6.96
N ARG A 258 -2.11 -6.97 -7.40
CA ARG A 258 -3.56 -6.81 -7.19
C ARG A 258 -4.36 -7.93 -7.86
N ASP A 259 -4.05 -8.26 -9.10
CA ASP A 259 -4.76 -9.31 -9.84
C ASP A 259 -4.56 -10.69 -9.17
N ALA A 260 -3.39 -10.94 -8.58
CA ALA A 260 -3.12 -12.16 -7.82
C ALA A 260 -3.90 -12.21 -6.49
N VAL A 261 -3.97 -11.08 -5.76
CA VAL A 261 -4.79 -10.97 -4.55
C VAL A 261 -6.27 -11.22 -4.84
N ILE A 262 -6.80 -10.68 -5.95
CA ILE A 262 -8.19 -10.90 -6.37
C ILE A 262 -8.48 -12.38 -6.66
N ARG A 263 -7.51 -13.11 -7.22
CA ARG A 263 -7.63 -14.56 -7.44
C ARG A 263 -7.53 -15.37 -6.15
N GLY A 264 -7.11 -14.78 -5.04
CA GLY A 264 -6.82 -15.47 -3.79
C GLY A 264 -5.48 -16.21 -3.79
N ASP A 265 -4.52 -15.78 -4.62
CA ASP A 265 -3.18 -16.37 -4.65
C ASP A 265 -2.47 -16.08 -3.31
N LYS A 266 -2.09 -17.12 -2.56
CA LYS A 266 -1.37 -16.98 -1.28
C LYS A 266 0.13 -16.74 -1.44
N GLU A 267 0.70 -17.16 -2.56
CA GLU A 267 2.13 -17.01 -2.84
C GLU A 267 2.34 -16.01 -3.98
N ILE A 268 2.63 -14.76 -3.62
CA ILE A 268 2.88 -13.68 -4.57
C ILE A 268 4.34 -13.20 -4.39
N PRO A 269 5.32 -13.75 -5.14
CA PRO A 269 6.74 -13.48 -4.90
C PRO A 269 7.14 -12.00 -5.00
N SER A 270 6.49 -11.26 -5.90
CA SER A 270 6.69 -9.81 -6.07
C SER A 270 6.24 -9.03 -4.83
N LEU A 271 5.14 -9.45 -4.20
CA LEU A 271 4.63 -8.89 -2.95
C LEU A 271 5.53 -9.24 -1.76
N GLU A 272 5.92 -10.50 -1.58
CA GLU A 272 6.81 -10.90 -0.47
C GLU A 272 8.14 -10.14 -0.49
N LYS A 273 8.71 -9.98 -1.69
CA LYS A 273 9.92 -9.19 -1.88
C LYS A 273 9.71 -7.72 -1.53
N LEU A 274 8.57 -7.14 -1.91
CA LEU A 274 8.22 -5.76 -1.57
C LEU A 274 8.03 -5.58 -0.06
N ARG A 275 7.32 -6.50 0.61
CA ARG A 275 7.11 -6.49 2.06
C ARG A 275 8.43 -6.52 2.82
N TYR A 276 9.34 -7.42 2.44
CA TYR A 276 10.68 -7.47 3.01
C TYR A 276 11.45 -6.15 2.79
N LYS A 277 11.41 -5.58 1.57
CA LYS A 277 12.10 -4.32 1.26
C LYS A 277 11.52 -3.11 1.98
N LEU A 278 10.25 -3.14 2.36
CA LEU A 278 9.61 -2.11 3.18
C LEU A 278 9.78 -2.35 4.68
N GLY A 279 10.32 -3.48 5.11
CA GLY A 279 10.38 -3.85 6.53
C GLY A 279 9.01 -4.14 7.13
N LEU A 280 8.03 -4.54 6.32
CA LEU A 280 6.69 -4.95 6.78
C LEU A 280 6.72 -6.30 7.51
N THR A 281 7.77 -7.09 7.28
CA THR A 281 7.99 -8.42 7.86
C THR A 281 8.99 -8.41 9.02
N ARG A 282 9.21 -7.26 9.67
CA ARG A 282 10.11 -7.19 10.82
C ARG A 282 9.55 -8.00 12.00
N PRO A 283 10.41 -8.63 12.81
CA PRO A 283 9.99 -9.28 14.06
C PRO A 283 9.36 -8.28 15.02
N GLN A 284 8.37 -8.74 15.79
CA GLN A 284 7.61 -7.91 16.71
C GLN A 284 8.48 -7.32 17.83
N GLU A 285 9.51 -8.07 18.25
CA GLU A 285 10.45 -7.67 19.29
C GLU A 285 11.19 -6.38 18.90
N GLU A 286 11.41 -6.15 17.59
CA GLU A 286 12.09 -4.96 17.09
C GLU A 286 11.23 -3.70 17.16
N TYR A 287 9.94 -3.81 17.48
CA TYR A 287 9.04 -2.66 17.58
C TYR A 287 8.05 -2.72 18.75
N ILE A 288 8.29 -3.56 19.75
CA ILE A 288 7.43 -3.64 20.94
C ILE A 288 7.36 -2.31 21.71
N GLU A 289 8.47 -1.59 21.80
CA GLU A 289 8.55 -0.28 22.45
C GLU A 289 7.61 0.77 21.83
N PHE A 290 7.29 0.63 20.53
CA PHE A 290 6.35 1.52 19.84
C PHE A 290 4.90 1.34 20.32
N PHE A 291 4.54 0.15 20.84
CA PHE A 291 3.23 -0.06 21.48
C PHE A 291 3.15 0.66 22.83
N GLU A 292 4.28 0.79 23.51
CA GLU A 292 4.43 1.50 24.78
C GLU A 292 4.63 3.01 24.59
N LEU A 293 4.65 3.48 23.33
CA LEU A 293 4.95 4.87 22.96
C LEU A 293 6.34 5.32 23.46
N THR A 294 7.31 4.41 23.40
CA THR A 294 8.70 4.71 23.69
C THR A 294 9.63 4.22 22.57
N HIS A 295 10.83 4.80 22.48
CA HIS A 295 11.91 4.36 21.61
C HIS A 295 13.23 4.64 22.31
N ASN A 296 14.04 3.62 22.57
CA ASN A 296 15.25 3.71 23.39
C ASN A 296 14.99 4.30 24.79
N GLY A 297 13.88 3.87 25.42
CA GLY A 297 13.47 4.32 26.76
C GLY A 297 12.96 5.76 26.84
N LYS A 298 12.82 6.46 25.70
CA LYS A 298 12.29 7.82 25.64
C LYS A 298 10.89 7.82 25.05
N LYS A 299 9.99 8.61 25.61
CA LYS A 299 8.65 8.84 25.05
C LYS A 299 8.76 9.38 23.63
N ILE A 300 7.96 8.84 22.72
CA ILE A 300 7.94 9.26 21.31
C ILE A 300 6.72 10.12 20.97
N ASP A 301 6.86 10.93 19.93
CA ASP A 301 5.74 11.44 19.14
C ASP A 301 5.44 10.47 18.00
N PRO A 302 4.24 9.84 17.95
CA PRO A 302 3.82 8.98 16.83
C PRO A 302 4.03 9.58 15.43
N ASN A 303 3.94 10.91 15.28
CA ASN A 303 4.05 11.55 13.97
C ASN A 303 5.47 11.47 13.38
N ASP A 304 6.50 11.35 14.23
CA ASP A 304 7.89 11.21 13.79
C ASP A 304 8.18 9.88 13.08
N TYR A 305 7.25 8.91 13.19
CA TYR A 305 7.39 7.54 12.71
C TYR A 305 6.45 7.23 11.54
N LEU A 306 5.89 8.27 10.91
CA LEU A 306 5.03 8.13 9.73
C LEU A 306 5.78 8.05 8.41
N VAL A 307 7.08 8.35 8.43
CA VAL A 307 8.00 8.17 7.32
C VAL A 307 8.94 7.02 7.67
N GLY A 308 9.47 6.35 6.65
CA GLY A 308 10.44 5.29 6.85
C GLY A 308 11.67 5.69 7.68
N ARG A 309 12.51 4.71 7.95
CA ARG A 309 13.83 4.86 8.54
C ARG A 309 14.80 5.42 7.50
N GLU A 310 16.03 5.60 7.93
CA GLU A 310 17.15 6.01 7.09
C GLU A 310 17.42 5.14 5.87
N ASP A 311 16.95 3.89 5.85
CA ASP A 311 17.05 2.94 4.74
C ASP A 311 15.77 2.84 3.90
N GLY A 312 14.71 3.56 4.28
CA GLY A 312 13.40 3.56 3.64
C GLY A 312 12.43 2.49 4.15
N THR A 313 12.83 1.63 5.10
CA THR A 313 11.91 0.65 5.70
C THR A 313 11.03 1.31 6.76
N LEU A 314 9.89 0.71 7.10
CA LEU A 314 9.06 1.17 8.22
C LEU A 314 9.70 0.90 9.57
N TRP A 315 9.22 1.65 10.56
CA TRP A 315 9.56 1.46 11.98
C TRP A 315 8.82 0.29 12.61
N VAL A 316 7.59 0.03 12.16
CA VAL A 316 6.69 -1.01 12.66
C VAL A 316 6.28 -1.90 11.49
N GLY A 317 6.31 -3.21 11.69
CA GLY A 317 5.85 -4.19 10.70
C GLY A 317 4.32 -4.34 10.67
N SER A 318 3.78 -4.89 9.59
CA SER A 318 2.36 -5.28 9.48
C SER A 318 2.15 -6.74 9.84
N VAL A 319 3.17 -7.60 9.87
CA VAL A 319 2.94 -9.05 10.07
C VAL A 319 4.10 -9.69 10.80
N SER A 320 3.81 -10.44 11.86
CA SER A 320 4.82 -11.21 12.61
C SER A 320 5.19 -12.53 11.94
N ASN A 321 4.36 -13.05 11.03
CA ASN A 321 4.54 -14.38 10.41
C ASN A 321 4.83 -14.26 8.90
N SER A 322 6.03 -13.83 8.51
CA SER A 322 6.45 -14.03 7.11
C SER A 322 6.95 -15.47 6.91
N PRO A 323 6.46 -16.19 5.88
CA PRO A 323 6.89 -17.56 5.58
C PRO A 323 8.31 -17.65 5.00
N ILE A 324 9.07 -16.54 4.95
CA ILE A 324 10.53 -16.58 4.79
C ILE A 324 11.10 -17.23 6.05
N ARG A 325 11.03 -18.57 6.07
CA ARG A 325 11.37 -19.53 7.11
C ARG A 325 12.47 -19.01 8.04
N ARG A 326 12.07 -18.40 9.17
CA ARG A 326 12.79 -18.63 10.41
C ARG A 326 12.16 -19.85 11.04
N ASN A 327 12.95 -20.90 11.25
CA ASN A 327 12.53 -22.14 11.92
C ASN A 327 12.29 -21.93 13.43
N ASP A 328 11.89 -20.73 13.86
CA ASP A 328 11.85 -20.36 15.26
C ASP A 328 10.42 -20.45 15.77
N THR A 329 10.26 -21.30 16.78
CA THR A 329 9.06 -21.55 17.57
C THR A 329 8.33 -20.25 17.92
N ILE A 330 7.03 -20.21 17.60
CA ILE A 330 6.14 -19.10 17.94
C ILE A 330 6.13 -18.91 19.46
N ILE A 331 6.72 -17.82 19.94
CA ILE A 331 6.48 -17.35 21.31
C ILE A 331 5.15 -16.61 21.26
N VAL A 332 4.09 -17.28 21.72
CA VAL A 332 2.81 -16.63 22.02
C VAL A 332 3.09 -15.68 23.19
N LEU A 333 3.21 -14.39 22.92
CA LEU A 333 3.30 -13.39 23.99
C LEU A 333 1.99 -13.37 24.80
N PRO A 334 2.06 -13.05 26.10
CA PRO A 334 0.86 -12.92 26.92
C PRO A 334 -0.06 -11.87 26.30
N THR A 335 -1.35 -12.17 26.23
CA THR A 335 -2.40 -11.18 26.07
C THR A 335 -2.04 -9.98 26.96
N LEU A 336 -2.07 -8.76 26.41
CA LEU A 336 -1.93 -7.53 27.20
C LEU A 336 -3.04 -7.57 28.26
N GLN A 337 -2.76 -8.16 29.41
CA GLN A 337 -3.61 -8.06 30.58
C GLN A 337 -3.52 -6.60 30.98
N TYR A 338 -4.48 -5.81 30.51
CA TYR A 338 -4.78 -4.53 31.12
C TYR A 338 -5.08 -4.85 32.58
N SER A 339 -4.11 -4.59 33.44
CA SER A 339 -4.32 -4.63 34.88
C SER A 339 -5.36 -3.55 35.17
N ASP A 340 -6.60 -3.97 35.40
CA ASP A 340 -7.64 -3.13 36.00
C ASP A 340 -7.09 -2.70 37.38
N GLY A 341 -6.47 -1.51 37.40
CA GLY A 341 -6.01 -0.88 38.62
C GLY A 341 -7.20 -0.41 39.43
N MET A 342 -7.33 -0.96 40.63
CA MET A 342 -8.17 -0.48 41.74
C MET A 342 -7.86 0.97 42.13
#